data_AF-A0A1T3NL95-F1
#
_entry.id   AF-A0A1T3NL95-F1
#
_cell.length_a   1.000
_cell.length_b   1.000
_cell.length_c   1.000
_cell.angle_alpha   90.00
_cell.angle_beta   90.00
_cell.angle_gamma   90.00
#
_symmetry.space_group_name_H-M   'P 1'
#
loop_
_entity.id
_entity.type
_entity.pdbx_description
1 polymer ?
#
loop_
_entity_poly.entity_id
_entity_poly.type
_entity_poly.pdbx_seq_one_letter_code
_entity_poly.pdbx_strand_id
1 'polypeptide(L)'
;MKLTNKVDVLGGPRDTIEFPSPARTAAAVRRLAAVYPHTALPSIHEELVAVRRHATTLRAPGDPDDSRVDPLTKALARGVSAWALHDLGDTREALAMAQAGLLDAVVEARDPSAEVWLRGVQSLIAYRAGWVHEALRYARLGASVRDMGVGTASVWLHSLVALTQATLGDALAASAALRAAADARKSGRRDELDEIGGLLVFDPAEQSAYEALTRVFIPGAERRAIECGETALGMYASITPERYSSADEMIARVSIALAYANLDEIDATTEALRPVLRIEPSWRVDGLRSLVMLVHERLRRPMRVRETRVRELQEEIETFCQMPLSLDTHT
;
A
#
# COMPACT_ATOMS: atom_id res chain seq x y z
N MET A 1 -20.36 18.03 -1.93
CA MET A 1 -19.48 18.32 -3.08
C MET A 1 -19.18 17.00 -3.75
N LYS A 2 -19.65 16.77 -4.99
CA LYS A 2 -19.43 15.51 -5.71
C LYS A 2 -17.92 15.34 -5.91
N LEU A 3 -17.34 14.24 -5.45
CA LEU A 3 -16.03 13.78 -5.92
C LEU A 3 -16.24 13.43 -7.39
N THR A 4 -16.03 14.40 -8.28
CA THR A 4 -15.93 14.13 -9.70
C THR A 4 -14.74 13.20 -9.87
N ASN A 5 -14.98 11.98 -10.33
CA ASN A 5 -13.96 10.97 -10.58
C ASN A 5 -12.84 11.60 -11.42
N LYS A 6 -11.70 11.93 -10.78
CA LYS A 6 -10.50 12.41 -11.48
C LYS A 6 -9.88 11.30 -12.37
N VAL A 7 -10.45 10.09 -12.34
CA VAL A 7 -9.88 8.85 -12.89
C VAL A 7 -10.41 8.50 -14.30
N ASP A 8 -11.35 9.26 -14.88
CA ASP A 8 -11.94 8.94 -16.20
C ASP A 8 -11.04 9.24 -17.42
N VAL A 9 -9.75 9.55 -17.22
CA VAL A 9 -8.85 9.96 -18.32
C VAL A 9 -7.55 9.15 -18.33
N LEU A 10 -7.61 7.82 -18.34
CA LEU A 10 -6.45 6.99 -18.74
C LEU A 10 -6.89 5.74 -19.54
N GLY A 11 -7.77 5.94 -20.53
CA GLY A 11 -8.04 4.95 -21.58
C GLY A 11 -6.96 4.99 -22.67
N GLY A 12 -5.74 4.53 -22.37
CA GLY A 12 -4.73 4.23 -23.40
C GLY A 12 -5.10 2.94 -24.15
N PRO A 13 -4.66 2.77 -25.41
CA PRO A 13 -5.01 1.59 -26.21
C PRO A 13 -4.56 0.30 -25.51
N ARG A 14 -5.50 -0.65 -25.40
CA ARG A 14 -5.25 -2.03 -24.96
C ARG A 14 -4.51 -2.77 -26.09
N ASP A 15 -3.19 -2.63 -26.14
CA ASP A 15 -2.36 -3.45 -27.02
C ASP A 15 -2.47 -4.92 -26.60
N THR A 16 -2.69 -5.80 -27.58
CA THR A 16 -2.65 -7.25 -27.46
C THR A 16 -1.32 -7.71 -26.84
N ILE A 17 -1.39 -8.54 -25.78
CA ILE A 17 -0.23 -8.98 -25.00
C ILE A 17 0.73 -9.84 -25.85
N GLU A 18 1.88 -9.28 -26.25
CA GLU A 18 3.05 -10.02 -26.73
C GLU A 18 4.33 -9.58 -26.00
N PHE A 19 4.99 -10.50 -25.29
CA PHE A 19 6.27 -10.28 -24.58
C PHE A 19 7.38 -11.24 -25.03
N PRO A 20 8.20 -10.86 -26.04
CA PRO A 20 9.24 -11.73 -26.57
C PRO A 20 10.69 -11.34 -26.22
N SER A 21 10.96 -10.22 -25.51
CA SER A 21 12.34 -9.81 -25.18
C SER A 21 12.54 -9.33 -23.73
N PRO A 22 13.75 -9.48 -23.15
CA PRO A 22 14.06 -9.01 -21.81
C PRO A 22 13.81 -7.51 -21.59
N ALA A 23 14.24 -6.67 -22.53
CA ALA A 23 14.07 -5.22 -22.43
C ALA A 23 12.59 -4.79 -22.43
N ARG A 24 11.74 -5.44 -23.23
CA ARG A 24 10.29 -5.18 -23.23
C ARG A 24 9.64 -5.61 -21.92
N THR A 25 10.10 -6.71 -21.34
CA THR A 25 9.64 -7.18 -20.03
C THR A 25 10.03 -6.21 -18.92
N ALA A 26 11.28 -5.74 -18.89
CA ALA A 26 11.74 -4.73 -17.94
C ALA A 26 10.93 -3.43 -18.03
N ALA A 27 10.70 -2.93 -19.25
CA ALA A 27 9.87 -1.75 -19.48
C ALA A 27 8.42 -1.97 -19.00
N ALA A 28 7.83 -3.14 -19.25
CA ALA A 28 6.48 -3.47 -18.80
C ALA A 28 6.37 -3.54 -17.28
N VAL A 29 7.33 -4.16 -16.57
CA VAL A 29 7.38 -4.20 -15.10
C VAL A 29 7.43 -2.79 -14.52
N ARG A 30 8.35 -1.93 -15.02
CA ARG A 30 8.49 -0.54 -14.55
C ARG A 30 7.22 0.26 -14.79
N ARG A 31 6.63 0.14 -15.98
CA ARG A 31 5.36 0.81 -16.32
C ARG A 31 4.23 0.36 -15.40
N LEU A 32 4.07 -0.95 -15.21
CA LEU A 32 3.03 -1.50 -14.34
C LEU A 32 3.20 -1.03 -12.90
N ALA A 33 4.43 -1.04 -12.37
CA ALA A 33 4.72 -0.51 -11.03
C ALA A 33 4.35 0.98 -10.88
N ALA A 34 4.64 1.79 -11.91
CA ALA A 34 4.37 3.22 -11.93
C ALA A 34 2.88 3.55 -11.99
N VAL A 35 2.10 2.83 -12.81
CA VAL A 35 0.67 3.15 -13.03
C VAL A 35 -0.27 2.53 -12.01
N TYR A 36 0.17 1.50 -11.28
CA TYR A 36 -0.70 0.72 -10.40
C TYR A 36 -1.46 1.60 -9.40
N PRO A 37 -0.85 2.50 -8.59
CA PRO A 37 -1.60 3.22 -7.56
C PRO A 37 -2.75 4.09 -8.11
N HIS A 38 -2.73 4.38 -9.42
CA HIS A 38 -3.67 5.25 -10.12
C HIS A 38 -4.56 4.49 -11.11
N THR A 39 -4.41 3.15 -11.20
CA THR A 39 -5.19 2.28 -12.09
C THR A 39 -5.83 1.15 -11.30
N ALA A 40 -7.14 0.94 -11.49
CA ALA A 40 -7.84 -0.15 -10.83
C ALA A 40 -7.23 -1.51 -11.23
N LEU A 41 -6.95 -2.37 -10.24
CA LEU A 41 -6.31 -3.68 -10.47
C LEU A 41 -6.97 -4.52 -11.57
N PRO A 42 -8.31 -4.61 -11.70
CA PRO A 42 -8.93 -5.43 -12.74
C PRO A 42 -8.50 -5.03 -14.16
N SER A 43 -8.14 -3.76 -14.38
CA SER A 43 -7.70 -3.24 -15.67
C SER A 43 -6.26 -3.62 -16.04
N ILE A 44 -5.43 -3.98 -15.08
CA ILE A 44 -3.99 -4.31 -15.28
C ILE A 44 -3.62 -5.73 -14.84
N HIS A 45 -4.54 -6.46 -14.22
CA HIS A 45 -4.27 -7.77 -13.60
C HIS A 45 -3.76 -8.82 -14.59
N GLU A 46 -4.41 -8.97 -15.76
CA GLU A 46 -4.00 -9.96 -16.76
C GLU A 46 -2.59 -9.70 -17.28
N GLU A 47 -2.27 -8.44 -17.56
CA GLU A 47 -0.95 -8.04 -18.03
C GLU A 47 0.11 -8.26 -16.95
N LEU A 48 -0.18 -7.89 -15.70
CA LEU A 48 0.70 -8.11 -14.56
C LEU A 48 1.03 -9.60 -14.41
N VAL A 49 0.03 -10.49 -14.52
CA VAL A 49 0.24 -11.94 -14.47
C VAL A 49 1.13 -12.42 -15.63
N ALA A 50 0.88 -11.93 -16.85
CA ALA A 50 1.63 -12.30 -18.05
C ALA A 50 3.10 -11.84 -17.97
N VAL A 51 3.34 -10.59 -17.60
CA VAL A 51 4.69 -10.00 -17.43
C VAL A 51 5.47 -10.74 -16.35
N ARG A 52 4.86 -11.00 -15.17
CA ARG A 52 5.52 -11.77 -14.11
C ARG A 52 5.89 -13.17 -14.60
N ARG A 53 4.98 -13.86 -15.29
CA ARG A 53 5.24 -15.22 -15.81
C ARG A 53 6.44 -15.19 -16.76
N HIS A 54 6.47 -14.24 -17.69
CA HIS A 54 7.60 -14.11 -18.61
C HIS A 54 8.90 -13.78 -17.87
N ALA A 55 8.90 -12.79 -16.97
CA ALA A 55 10.08 -12.40 -16.18
C ALA A 55 10.68 -13.57 -15.40
N THR A 56 9.83 -14.43 -14.84
CA THR A 56 10.24 -15.54 -13.97
C THR A 56 10.38 -16.89 -14.67
N THR A 57 10.26 -16.93 -16.01
CA THR A 57 10.38 -18.17 -16.76
C THR A 57 11.78 -18.76 -16.61
N LEU A 58 11.84 -20.03 -16.24
CA LEU A 58 13.09 -20.78 -16.14
C LEU A 58 13.56 -21.17 -17.54
N ARG A 59 14.87 -21.08 -17.76
CA ARG A 59 15.51 -21.36 -19.05
C ARG A 59 15.35 -22.82 -19.45
N ALA A 60 15.15 -23.08 -20.75
CA ALA A 60 15.39 -24.40 -21.30
C ALA A 60 16.91 -24.64 -21.44
N PRO A 61 17.38 -25.90 -21.41
CA PRO A 61 18.75 -26.19 -21.80
C PRO A 61 18.99 -25.75 -23.25
N GLY A 62 19.86 -24.75 -23.47
CA GLY A 62 20.27 -24.27 -24.80
C GLY A 62 19.86 -22.84 -25.17
N ASP A 63 19.07 -22.12 -24.35
CA ASP A 63 18.69 -20.74 -24.71
C ASP A 63 19.91 -19.78 -24.71
N PRO A 64 19.94 -18.78 -25.62
CA PRO A 64 20.98 -17.76 -25.68
C PRO A 64 21.09 -16.96 -24.38
N ASP A 65 22.30 -16.50 -24.02
CA ASP A 65 22.53 -15.78 -22.76
C ASP A 65 21.79 -14.42 -22.69
N ASP A 66 21.59 -13.77 -23.84
CA ASP A 66 20.87 -12.49 -23.99
C ASP A 66 19.32 -12.63 -23.93
N SER A 67 18.81 -13.85 -23.70
CA SER A 67 17.38 -14.09 -23.45
C SER A 67 16.98 -13.85 -21.98
N ARG A 68 17.95 -13.57 -21.10
CA ARG A 68 17.73 -13.48 -19.66
C ARG A 68 17.15 -12.11 -19.27
N VAL A 69 15.96 -12.11 -18.69
CA VAL A 69 15.46 -10.96 -17.91
C VAL A 69 16.38 -10.76 -16.71
N ASP A 70 16.82 -9.52 -16.49
CA ASP A 70 17.75 -9.21 -15.41
C ASP A 70 17.13 -9.49 -14.03
N PRO A 71 17.96 -9.83 -13.02
CA PRO A 71 17.45 -10.20 -11.70
C PRO A 71 16.64 -9.11 -10.99
N LEU A 72 16.95 -7.83 -11.19
CA LEU A 72 16.18 -6.74 -10.58
C LEU A 72 14.76 -6.70 -11.16
N THR A 73 14.62 -6.80 -12.49
CA THR A 73 13.31 -6.90 -13.15
C THR A 73 12.51 -8.09 -12.63
N LYS A 74 13.16 -9.25 -12.39
CA LYS A 74 12.49 -10.43 -11.79
C LYS A 74 11.99 -10.14 -10.37
N ALA A 75 12.84 -9.55 -9.54
CA ALA A 75 12.50 -9.18 -8.16
C ALA A 75 11.31 -8.22 -8.12
N LEU A 76 11.33 -7.17 -8.95
CA LEU A 76 10.26 -6.19 -9.06
C LEU A 76 8.96 -6.83 -9.59
N ALA A 77 9.02 -7.67 -10.62
CA ALA A 77 7.84 -8.36 -11.15
C ALA A 77 7.15 -9.22 -10.07
N ARG A 78 7.93 -9.93 -9.25
CA ARG A 78 7.40 -10.69 -8.10
C ARG A 78 6.86 -9.74 -7.03
N GLY A 79 7.56 -8.68 -6.65
CA GLY A 79 7.08 -7.73 -5.65
C GLY A 79 5.76 -7.04 -6.02
N VAL A 80 5.63 -6.55 -7.25
CA VAL A 80 4.39 -5.93 -7.75
C VAL A 80 3.25 -6.95 -7.76
N SER A 81 3.55 -8.21 -8.12
CA SER A 81 2.57 -9.28 -8.05
C SER A 81 2.18 -9.68 -6.64
N ALA A 82 3.11 -9.59 -5.68
CA ALA A 82 2.81 -9.77 -4.27
C ALA A 82 1.83 -8.70 -3.77
N TRP A 83 2.01 -7.46 -4.23
CA TRP A 83 1.07 -6.37 -3.95
C TRP A 83 -0.33 -6.64 -4.53
N ALA A 84 -0.42 -7.15 -5.76
CA ALA A 84 -1.70 -7.54 -6.36
C ALA A 84 -2.40 -8.68 -5.62
N LEU A 85 -1.67 -9.73 -5.25
CA LEU A 85 -2.21 -10.81 -4.45
C LEU A 85 -2.66 -10.30 -3.07
N HIS A 86 -1.95 -9.33 -2.50
CA HIS A 86 -2.35 -8.68 -1.25
C HIS A 86 -3.67 -7.91 -1.41
N ASP A 87 -3.81 -7.10 -2.45
CA ASP A 87 -5.04 -6.33 -2.70
C ASP A 87 -6.26 -7.23 -2.94
N LEU A 88 -6.03 -8.43 -3.49
CA LEU A 88 -7.04 -9.48 -3.68
C LEU A 88 -7.34 -10.29 -2.40
N GLY A 89 -6.55 -10.13 -1.33
CA GLY A 89 -6.71 -10.86 -0.06
C GLY A 89 -5.98 -12.20 0.03
N ASP A 90 -5.22 -12.60 -1.00
CA ASP A 90 -4.44 -13.85 -1.04
C ASP A 90 -3.13 -13.77 -0.26
N THR A 91 -3.24 -13.53 1.05
CA THR A 91 -2.12 -13.29 1.98
C THR A 91 -0.99 -14.32 1.85
N ARG A 92 -1.32 -15.62 1.75
CA ARG A 92 -0.32 -16.68 1.68
C ARG A 92 0.50 -16.62 0.39
N GLU A 93 -0.17 -16.44 -0.74
CA GLU A 93 0.50 -16.35 -2.03
C GLU A 93 1.28 -15.04 -2.15
N ALA A 94 0.72 -13.94 -1.63
CA ALA A 94 1.38 -12.64 -1.56
C ALA A 94 2.72 -12.73 -0.82
N LEU A 95 2.76 -13.33 0.37
CA LEU A 95 4.01 -13.50 1.14
C LEU A 95 5.00 -14.43 0.44
N ALA A 96 4.54 -15.53 -0.16
CA ALA A 96 5.40 -16.42 -0.93
C ALA A 96 6.02 -15.69 -2.13
N MET A 97 5.23 -14.86 -2.82
CA MET A 97 5.67 -14.05 -3.95
C MET A 97 6.70 -13.00 -3.53
N ALA A 98 6.44 -12.28 -2.43
CA ALA A 98 7.35 -11.29 -1.86
C ALA A 98 8.67 -11.95 -1.41
N GLN A 99 8.61 -13.12 -0.78
CA GLN A 99 9.80 -13.88 -0.37
C GLN A 99 10.63 -14.35 -1.57
N ALA A 100 10.01 -14.79 -2.64
CA ALA A 100 10.71 -15.17 -3.87
C ALA A 100 11.35 -13.96 -4.57
N GLY A 101 10.66 -12.82 -4.61
CA GLY A 101 11.24 -11.56 -5.12
C GLY A 101 12.42 -11.09 -4.29
N LEU A 102 12.34 -11.21 -2.96
CA LEU A 102 13.42 -10.87 -2.04
C LEU A 102 14.67 -11.73 -2.29
N LEU A 103 14.49 -13.03 -2.56
CA LEU A 103 15.61 -13.90 -2.91
C LEU A 103 16.32 -13.41 -4.18
N ASP A 104 15.56 -13.05 -5.23
CA ASP A 104 16.14 -12.50 -6.46
C ASP A 104 16.89 -11.19 -6.17
N ALA A 105 16.30 -10.28 -5.38
CA ALA A 105 16.89 -8.99 -5.04
C ALA A 105 18.22 -9.14 -4.28
N VAL A 106 18.28 -10.03 -3.29
CA VAL A 106 19.45 -10.18 -2.41
C VAL A 106 20.53 -11.05 -3.03
N VAL A 107 20.16 -12.16 -3.67
CA VAL A 107 21.13 -13.18 -4.12
C VAL A 107 21.61 -12.91 -5.54
N GLU A 108 20.69 -12.65 -6.46
CA GLU A 108 21.01 -12.50 -7.88
C GLU A 108 21.28 -11.05 -8.27
N ALA A 109 20.39 -10.11 -7.90
CA ALA A 109 20.52 -8.70 -8.23
C ALA A 109 21.56 -8.00 -7.33
N ARG A 110 21.62 -8.40 -6.06
CA ARG A 110 22.39 -7.74 -5.00
C ARG A 110 22.05 -6.25 -4.90
N ASP A 111 20.75 -5.95 -4.97
CA ASP A 111 20.21 -4.59 -4.98
C ASP A 111 19.60 -4.24 -3.61
N PRO A 112 20.23 -3.34 -2.83
CA PRO A 112 19.76 -2.96 -1.50
C PRO A 112 18.41 -2.25 -1.50
N SER A 113 18.12 -1.46 -2.55
CA SER A 113 16.85 -0.74 -2.68
C SER A 113 15.68 -1.69 -2.90
N ALA A 114 15.85 -2.68 -3.77
CA ALA A 114 14.88 -3.74 -3.98
C ALA A 114 14.70 -4.61 -2.74
N GLU A 115 15.78 -4.95 -2.02
CA GLU A 115 15.67 -5.64 -0.72
C GLU A 115 14.80 -4.85 0.27
N VAL A 116 15.12 -3.58 0.48
CA VAL A 116 14.41 -2.69 1.40
C VAL A 116 12.94 -2.57 1.04
N TRP A 117 12.64 -2.34 -0.24
CA TRP A 117 11.25 -2.26 -0.70
C TRP A 117 10.50 -3.58 -0.51
N LEU A 118 11.08 -4.73 -0.88
CA LEU A 118 10.45 -6.05 -0.71
C LEU A 118 10.24 -6.41 0.77
N ARG A 119 11.13 -5.97 1.68
CA ARG A 119 10.91 -6.08 3.14
C ARG A 119 9.71 -5.24 3.59
N GLY A 120 9.54 -4.05 3.02
CA GLY A 120 8.34 -3.22 3.22
C GLY A 120 7.08 -3.95 2.76
N VAL A 121 7.10 -4.56 1.58
CA VAL A 121 5.98 -5.37 1.05
C VAL A 121 5.64 -6.53 1.99
N GLN A 122 6.63 -7.30 2.44
CA GLN A 122 6.42 -8.38 3.43
C GLN A 122 5.78 -7.86 4.73
N SER A 123 6.28 -6.73 5.23
CA SER A 123 5.76 -6.09 6.43
C SER A 123 4.30 -5.65 6.25
N LEU A 124 3.98 -5.00 5.14
CA LEU A 124 2.61 -4.54 4.84
C LEU A 124 1.65 -5.73 4.79
N ILE A 125 1.98 -6.78 4.03
CA ILE A 125 1.13 -7.96 3.89
C ILE A 125 0.88 -8.62 5.25
N ALA A 126 1.95 -8.84 6.03
CA ALA A 126 1.84 -9.42 7.37
C ALA A 126 1.03 -8.54 8.33
N TYR A 127 1.18 -7.21 8.25
CA TYR A 127 0.43 -6.27 9.09
C TYR A 127 -1.07 -6.38 8.79
N ARG A 128 -1.44 -6.40 7.51
CA ARG A 128 -2.84 -6.47 7.08
C ARG A 128 -3.49 -7.81 7.39
N ALA A 129 -2.71 -8.89 7.42
CA ALA A 129 -3.14 -10.19 7.91
C ALA A 129 -3.31 -10.28 9.45
N GLY A 130 -3.02 -9.20 10.18
CA GLY A 130 -3.06 -9.18 11.65
C GLY A 130 -1.82 -9.79 12.32
N TRP A 131 -0.78 -10.16 11.57
CA TRP A 131 0.45 -10.77 12.10
C TRP A 131 1.46 -9.68 12.51
N VAL A 132 1.05 -8.82 13.44
CA VAL A 132 1.77 -7.57 13.77
C VAL A 132 3.23 -7.80 14.20
N HIS A 133 3.53 -8.89 14.93
CA HIS A 133 4.90 -9.23 15.30
C HIS A 133 5.79 -9.61 14.10
N GLU A 134 5.26 -10.38 13.14
CA GLU A 134 6.00 -10.70 11.91
C GLU A 134 6.15 -9.47 11.02
N ALA A 135 5.13 -8.62 10.93
CA ALA A 135 5.21 -7.35 10.23
C ALA A 135 6.36 -6.48 10.76
N LEU A 136 6.41 -6.29 12.08
CA LEU A 136 7.49 -5.55 12.75
C LEU A 136 8.86 -6.17 12.46
N ARG A 137 8.94 -7.51 12.45
CA ARG A 137 10.18 -8.23 12.15
C ARG A 137 10.66 -7.93 10.72
N TYR A 138 9.79 -8.01 9.72
CA TYR A 138 10.13 -7.67 8.33
C TYR A 138 10.56 -6.20 8.19
N ALA A 139 9.82 -5.27 8.78
CA ALA A 139 10.16 -3.84 8.74
C ALA A 139 11.53 -3.55 9.38
N ARG A 140 11.84 -4.18 10.52
CA ARG A 140 13.15 -4.05 11.19
C ARG A 140 14.29 -4.67 10.37
N LEU A 141 14.05 -5.80 9.70
CA LEU A 141 15.05 -6.40 8.81
C LEU A 141 15.40 -5.43 7.68
N GLY A 142 14.40 -4.84 7.01
CA GLY A 142 14.64 -3.81 6.00
C GLY A 142 15.36 -2.59 6.57
N ALA A 143 14.91 -2.08 7.73
CA ALA A 143 15.50 -0.88 8.35
C ALA A 143 16.94 -1.11 8.87
N SER A 144 17.38 -2.38 8.94
CA SER A 144 18.75 -2.73 9.32
C SER A 144 19.74 -2.73 8.14
N VAL A 145 19.25 -2.62 6.90
CA VAL A 145 20.09 -2.50 5.70
C VAL A 145 20.84 -1.17 5.77
N ARG A 146 22.16 -1.26 5.98
CA ARG A 146 23.05 -0.10 6.12
C ARG A 146 23.63 0.28 4.76
N ASP A 147 22.77 0.76 3.87
CA ASP A 147 23.21 1.35 2.61
C ASP A 147 22.71 2.80 2.50
N MET A 148 23.64 3.72 2.25
CA MET A 148 23.35 5.15 2.14
C MET A 148 22.66 5.50 0.81
N GLY A 149 22.57 4.57 -0.14
CA GLY A 149 21.93 4.75 -1.45
C GLY A 149 20.44 4.44 -1.49
N VAL A 150 19.86 3.88 -0.41
CA VAL A 150 18.44 3.53 -0.39
C VAL A 150 17.58 4.80 -0.37
N GLY A 151 16.66 4.89 -1.32
CA GLY A 151 15.75 5.99 -1.53
C GLY A 151 14.59 6.04 -0.54
N THR A 152 13.42 6.44 -1.01
CA THR A 152 12.26 6.69 -0.14
C THR A 152 11.68 5.44 0.51
N ALA A 153 12.01 4.23 0.03
CA ALA A 153 11.66 2.97 0.69
C ALA A 153 12.21 2.86 2.13
N SER A 154 13.32 3.55 2.46
CA SER A 154 13.83 3.66 3.83
C SER A 154 12.87 4.43 4.76
N VAL A 155 12.26 5.50 4.25
CA VAL A 155 11.22 6.27 4.96
C VAL A 155 10.02 5.38 5.24
N TRP A 156 9.58 4.62 4.23
CA TRP A 156 8.45 3.70 4.36
C TRP A 156 8.69 2.63 5.43
N LEU A 157 9.87 2.01 5.47
CA LEU A 157 10.21 1.03 6.50
C LEU A 157 10.13 1.61 7.91
N HIS A 158 10.64 2.83 8.13
CA HIS A 158 10.50 3.48 9.43
C HIS A 158 9.05 3.78 9.78
N SER A 159 8.23 4.18 8.81
CA SER A 159 6.77 4.33 9.00
C SER A 159 6.10 3.00 9.37
N LEU A 160 6.50 1.89 8.75
CA LEU A 160 5.98 0.54 9.06
C LEU A 160 6.44 0.06 10.45
N VAL A 161 7.69 0.33 10.85
CA VAL A 161 8.14 0.09 12.22
C VAL A 161 7.30 0.90 13.20
N ALA A 162 7.02 2.17 12.90
CA ALA A 162 6.22 3.02 13.76
C ALA A 162 4.79 2.49 13.91
N LEU A 163 4.15 2.16 12.79
CA LEU A 163 2.80 1.61 12.75
C LEU A 163 2.70 0.33 13.59
N THR A 164 3.58 -0.64 13.33
CA THR A 164 3.57 -1.92 14.04
C THR A 164 3.88 -1.78 15.53
N GLN A 165 4.78 -0.88 15.93
CA GLN A 165 5.02 -0.56 17.35
C GLN A 165 3.79 0.04 18.02
N ALA A 166 3.11 0.99 17.35
CA ALA A 166 1.92 1.62 17.88
C ALA A 166 0.78 0.60 18.06
N THR A 167 0.56 -0.27 17.07
CA THR A 167 -0.44 -1.35 17.14
C THR A 167 -0.15 -2.33 18.28
N LEU A 168 1.13 -2.58 18.60
CA LEU A 168 1.55 -3.41 19.75
C LEU A 168 1.48 -2.66 21.09
N GLY A 169 1.12 -1.37 21.11
CA GLY A 169 0.98 -0.56 22.31
C GLY A 169 2.27 0.12 22.79
N ASP A 170 3.37 0.04 22.05
CA ASP A 170 4.62 0.73 22.38
C ASP A 170 4.66 2.13 21.75
N ALA A 171 4.00 3.07 22.42
CA ALA A 171 3.91 4.47 21.98
C ALA A 171 5.28 5.17 21.89
N LEU A 172 6.24 4.79 22.75
CA LEU A 172 7.57 5.40 22.76
C LEU A 172 8.39 4.96 21.55
N ALA A 173 8.42 3.65 21.27
CA ALA A 173 9.10 3.12 20.11
C ALA A 173 8.43 3.57 18.81
N ALA A 174 7.10 3.65 18.77
CA ALA A 174 6.37 4.20 17.63
C ALA A 174 6.78 5.66 17.35
N SER A 175 6.80 6.49 18.39
CA SER A 175 7.20 7.90 18.26
C SER A 175 8.67 8.06 17.84
N ALA A 176 9.55 7.16 18.29
CA ALA A 176 10.95 7.14 17.86
C ALA A 176 11.09 6.76 16.38
N ALA A 177 10.31 5.77 15.92
CA ALA A 177 10.31 5.35 14.52
C ALA A 177 9.71 6.41 13.59
N LEU A 178 8.67 7.15 14.00
CA LEU A 178 8.16 8.31 13.25
C LEU A 178 9.24 9.39 13.07
N ARG A 179 10.04 9.66 14.11
CA ARG A 179 11.19 10.58 13.99
C ARG A 179 12.24 10.05 13.02
N ALA A 180 12.54 8.76 13.08
CA ALA A 180 13.47 8.14 12.13
C ALA A 180 12.98 8.24 10.68
N ALA A 181 11.67 8.06 10.43
CA ALA A 181 11.08 8.28 9.10
C ALA A 181 11.24 9.74 8.63
N ALA A 182 10.98 10.70 9.51
CA ALA A 182 11.16 12.12 9.21
C ALA A 182 12.63 12.47 8.92
N ASP A 183 13.58 11.90 9.67
CA ASP A 183 15.00 12.14 9.47
C ASP A 183 15.52 11.46 8.18
N ALA A 184 15.04 10.26 7.87
CA ALA A 184 15.31 9.60 6.59
C ALA A 184 14.83 10.46 5.40
N ARG A 185 13.63 11.07 5.50
CA ARG A 185 13.10 11.98 4.48
C ARG A 185 13.98 13.21 4.27
N LYS A 186 14.48 13.82 5.35
CA LYS A 186 15.35 15.02 5.29
C LYS A 186 16.64 14.78 4.52
N SER A 187 17.11 13.53 4.44
CA SER A 187 18.28 13.19 3.63
C SER A 187 18.07 13.51 2.14
N GLY A 188 16.82 13.56 1.67
CA GLY A 188 16.44 13.93 0.31
C GLY A 188 16.93 12.97 -0.78
N ARG A 189 17.40 11.78 -0.39
CA ARG A 189 17.99 10.81 -1.32
C ARG A 189 16.90 10.14 -2.16
N ARG A 190 17.21 9.94 -3.43
CA ARG A 190 16.41 9.17 -4.37
C ARG A 190 17.27 8.11 -5.02
N ASP A 191 16.67 6.97 -5.32
CA ASP A 191 17.29 5.86 -6.04
C ASP A 191 16.55 5.51 -7.34
N GLU A 192 17.00 4.47 -8.03
CA GLU A 192 16.39 4.01 -9.28
C GLU A 192 14.93 3.57 -9.11
N LEU A 193 14.55 3.06 -7.93
CA LEU A 193 13.17 2.67 -7.64
C LEU A 193 12.28 3.91 -7.50
N ASP A 194 12.79 4.96 -6.86
CA ASP A 194 12.10 6.26 -6.78
C ASP A 194 11.92 6.93 -8.14
N GLU A 195 12.83 6.68 -9.10
CA GLU A 195 12.71 7.18 -10.48
C GLU A 195 11.61 6.46 -11.27
N ILE A 196 11.39 5.17 -11.01
CA ILE A 196 10.27 4.41 -11.59
C ILE A 196 8.94 4.95 -11.06
N GLY A 197 8.86 5.21 -9.75
CA GLY A 197 7.67 5.74 -9.09
C GLY A 197 6.55 4.71 -8.89
N GLY A 198 5.32 5.21 -8.70
CA GLY A 198 4.16 4.39 -8.35
C GLY A 198 4.40 3.60 -7.05
N LEU A 199 4.24 2.28 -7.09
CA LEU A 199 4.44 1.41 -5.91
C LEU A 199 5.87 1.42 -5.35
N LEU A 200 6.83 1.97 -6.08
CA LEU A 200 8.26 1.96 -5.72
C LEU A 200 8.73 3.25 -5.07
N VAL A 201 7.86 4.27 -4.94
CA VAL A 201 8.17 5.54 -4.28
C VAL A 201 7.22 5.77 -3.11
N PHE A 202 7.75 6.23 -1.99
CA PHE A 202 6.99 6.62 -0.81
C PHE A 202 6.97 8.15 -0.72
N ASP A 203 5.87 8.78 -1.10
CA ASP A 203 5.77 10.23 -1.19
C ASP A 203 5.43 10.91 0.16
N PRO A 204 5.53 12.26 0.26
CA PRO A 204 5.20 12.97 1.50
C PRO A 204 3.73 12.86 1.95
N ALA A 205 2.78 12.75 1.02
CA ALA A 205 1.36 12.60 1.33
C ALA A 205 1.12 11.22 1.95
N GLU A 206 1.71 10.18 1.37
CA GLU A 206 1.65 8.81 1.88
C GLU A 206 2.31 8.71 3.26
N GLN A 207 3.47 9.37 3.46
CA GLN A 207 4.10 9.47 4.78
C GLN A 207 3.17 10.09 5.83
N SER A 208 2.47 11.18 5.48
CA SER A 208 1.53 11.84 6.38
C SER A 208 0.31 10.96 6.68
N ALA A 209 -0.16 10.18 5.70
CA ALA A 209 -1.25 9.22 5.89
C ALA A 209 -0.84 8.05 6.81
N TYR A 210 0.37 7.51 6.65
CA TYR A 210 0.91 6.48 7.56
C TYR A 210 1.18 7.02 8.97
N GLU A 211 1.59 8.28 9.10
CA GLU A 211 1.73 8.92 10.41
C GLU A 211 0.36 9.07 11.09
N ALA A 212 -0.67 9.48 10.35
CA ALA A 212 -2.05 9.51 10.85
C ALA A 212 -2.50 8.13 11.33
N LEU A 213 -2.33 7.10 10.50
CA LEU A 213 -2.67 5.71 10.83
C LEU A 213 -1.88 5.18 12.03
N THR A 214 -0.61 5.56 12.17
CA THR A 214 0.19 5.17 13.34
C THR A 214 -0.37 5.81 14.62
N ARG A 215 -0.71 7.10 14.55
CA ARG A 215 -1.16 7.89 15.71
C ARG A 215 -2.53 7.44 16.23
N VAL A 216 -3.40 6.84 15.42
CA VAL A 216 -4.68 6.31 15.93
C VAL A 216 -4.51 5.17 16.95
N PHE A 217 -3.34 4.52 16.98
CA PHE A 217 -3.02 3.47 17.95
C PHE A 217 -2.24 3.98 19.16
N ILE A 218 -1.92 5.28 19.22
CA ILE A 218 -1.22 5.89 20.36
C ILE A 218 -2.27 6.63 21.21
N PRO A 219 -2.53 6.19 22.47
CA PRO A 219 -3.49 6.86 23.33
C PRO A 219 -3.18 8.34 23.53
N GLY A 220 -4.17 9.22 23.36
CA GLY A 220 -4.02 10.66 23.51
C GLY A 220 -3.41 11.37 22.30
N ALA A 221 -3.17 10.66 21.20
CA ALA A 221 -2.66 11.24 19.95
C ALA A 221 -3.75 11.44 18.87
N GLU A 222 -5.04 11.30 19.21
CA GLU A 222 -6.15 11.30 18.26
C GLU A 222 -6.25 12.61 17.48
N ARG A 223 -6.15 13.77 18.17
CA ARG A 223 -6.14 15.09 17.50
C ARG A 223 -4.97 15.23 16.52
N ARG A 224 -3.79 14.74 16.89
CA ARG A 224 -2.63 14.72 15.98
C ARG A 224 -2.82 13.77 14.81
N ALA A 225 -3.50 12.64 15.00
CA ALA A 225 -3.86 11.73 13.92
C ALA A 225 -4.76 12.43 12.89
N ILE A 226 -5.73 13.22 13.36
CA ILE A 226 -6.60 14.05 12.50
C ILE A 226 -5.77 15.07 11.71
N GLU A 227 -4.91 15.85 12.39
CA GLU A 227 -4.04 16.85 11.75
C GLU A 227 -3.13 16.25 10.66
N CYS A 228 -2.51 15.09 10.94
CA CYS A 228 -1.70 14.37 9.95
C CYS A 228 -2.54 13.86 8.77
N GLY A 229 -3.75 13.38 9.03
CA GLY A 229 -4.67 12.95 8.00
C GLY A 229 -5.11 14.10 7.09
N GLU A 230 -5.51 15.23 7.68
CA GLU A 230 -5.89 16.44 6.95
C GLU A 230 -4.73 17.01 6.14
N THR A 231 -3.51 16.95 6.68
CA THR A 231 -2.28 17.30 5.95
C THR A 231 -2.10 16.43 4.71
N ALA A 232 -2.28 15.10 4.84
CA ALA A 232 -2.22 14.18 3.71
C ALA A 232 -3.30 14.52 2.66
N LEU A 233 -4.54 14.75 3.08
CA LEU A 233 -5.64 15.15 2.18
C LEU A 233 -5.36 16.48 1.47
N GLY A 234 -4.78 17.45 2.16
CA GLY A 234 -4.36 18.73 1.57
C GLY A 234 -3.29 18.53 0.50
N MET A 235 -2.34 17.62 0.72
CA MET A 235 -1.34 17.25 -0.29
C MET A 235 -2.01 16.57 -1.49
N TYR A 236 -2.85 15.55 -1.29
CA TYR A 236 -3.56 14.86 -2.39
C TYR A 236 -4.45 15.78 -3.23
N ALA A 237 -5.08 16.79 -2.61
CA ALA A 237 -5.88 17.77 -3.34
C ALA A 237 -5.05 18.56 -4.37
N SER A 238 -3.75 18.75 -4.11
CA SER A 238 -2.82 19.48 -4.97
C SER A 238 -2.12 18.61 -6.03
N ILE A 239 -2.27 17.27 -5.97
CA ILE A 239 -1.65 16.33 -6.90
C ILE A 239 -2.43 16.27 -8.22
N THR A 240 -1.71 16.15 -9.33
CA THR A 240 -2.30 15.99 -10.67
C THR A 240 -3.02 14.64 -10.78
N PRO A 241 -4.10 14.52 -11.58
CA PRO A 241 -4.85 13.26 -11.69
C PRO A 241 -3.99 12.03 -12.02
N GLU A 242 -2.92 12.20 -12.80
CA GLU A 242 -2.04 11.13 -13.28
C GLU A 242 -1.10 10.57 -12.20
N ARG A 243 -0.96 11.29 -11.07
CA ARG A 243 -0.14 10.92 -9.91
C ARG A 243 -0.99 10.68 -8.66
N TYR A 244 -2.31 10.74 -8.79
CA TYR A 244 -3.25 10.69 -7.69
C TYR A 244 -3.58 9.24 -7.32
N SER A 245 -3.18 8.80 -6.13
CA SER A 245 -3.51 7.48 -5.60
C SER A 245 -4.82 7.52 -4.82
N SER A 246 -5.85 6.85 -5.33
CA SER A 246 -7.13 6.75 -4.61
C SER A 246 -6.97 5.95 -3.31
N ALA A 247 -6.18 4.86 -3.35
CA ALA A 247 -5.95 4.00 -2.20
C ALA A 247 -5.28 4.74 -1.03
N ASP A 248 -4.28 5.58 -1.30
CA ASP A 248 -3.54 6.27 -0.24
C ASP A 248 -4.33 7.45 0.36
N GLU A 249 -5.14 8.14 -0.45
CA GLU A 249 -6.12 9.09 0.09
C GLU A 249 -7.09 8.39 1.05
N MET A 250 -7.55 7.18 0.70
CA MET A 250 -8.48 6.43 1.56
C MET A 250 -7.83 6.06 2.90
N ILE A 251 -6.52 5.77 2.95
CA ILE A 251 -5.82 5.53 4.24
C ILE A 251 -5.90 6.77 5.13
N ALA A 252 -5.67 7.97 4.59
CA ALA A 252 -5.80 9.21 5.35
C ALA A 252 -7.22 9.41 5.89
N ARG A 253 -8.24 9.17 5.06
CA ARG A 253 -9.66 9.30 5.46
C ARG A 253 -10.06 8.31 6.54
N VAL A 254 -9.69 7.03 6.40
CA VAL A 254 -9.99 6.02 7.42
C VAL A 254 -9.24 6.32 8.71
N SER A 255 -8.02 6.85 8.64
CA SER A 255 -7.27 7.27 9.84
C SER A 255 -7.97 8.41 10.59
N ILE A 256 -8.49 9.41 9.88
CA ILE A 256 -9.31 10.48 10.48
C ILE A 256 -10.58 9.89 11.12
N ALA A 257 -11.28 8.99 10.43
CA ALA A 257 -12.47 8.33 10.96
C ALA A 257 -12.17 7.51 12.22
N LEU A 258 -11.08 6.74 12.23
CA LEU A 258 -10.61 6.00 13.41
C LEU A 258 -10.29 6.93 14.58
N ALA A 259 -9.65 8.07 14.33
CA ALA A 259 -9.34 9.07 15.35
C ALA A 259 -10.62 9.66 15.97
N TYR A 260 -11.61 10.04 15.15
CA TYR A 260 -12.91 10.51 15.65
C TYR A 260 -13.67 9.42 16.40
N ALA A 261 -13.62 8.17 15.93
CA ALA A 261 -14.24 7.04 16.61
C ALA A 261 -13.61 6.81 18.00
N ASN A 262 -12.28 6.95 18.12
CA ASN A 262 -11.58 6.88 19.41
C ASN A 262 -11.96 8.03 20.36
N LEU A 263 -12.20 9.23 19.82
CA LEU A 263 -12.70 10.41 20.53
C LEU A 263 -14.21 10.38 20.78
N ASP A 264 -14.88 9.30 20.35
CA ASP A 264 -16.30 9.12 20.56
C ASP A 264 -17.16 10.19 19.81
N GLU A 265 -16.63 10.81 18.74
CA GLU A 265 -17.27 11.79 17.85
C GLU A 265 -17.91 11.10 16.62
N ILE A 266 -19.11 10.53 16.77
CA ILE A 266 -19.76 9.67 15.75
C ILE A 266 -20.07 10.41 14.45
N ASP A 267 -20.65 11.61 14.52
CA ASP A 267 -21.05 12.33 13.31
C ASP A 267 -19.81 12.69 12.45
N ALA A 268 -18.70 13.07 13.11
CA ALA A 268 -17.42 13.31 12.45
C ALA A 268 -16.80 12.03 11.88
N THR A 269 -16.94 10.90 12.58
CA THR A 269 -16.55 9.57 12.08
C THR A 269 -17.28 9.25 10.77
N THR A 270 -18.61 9.42 10.75
CA THR A 270 -19.45 9.18 9.57
C THR A 270 -19.05 10.08 8.40
N GLU A 271 -18.87 11.39 8.62
CA GLU A 271 -18.49 12.32 7.55
C GLU A 271 -17.11 12.01 6.97
N ALA A 272 -16.14 11.64 7.82
CA ALA A 272 -14.80 11.26 7.38
C ALA A 272 -14.79 9.97 6.55
N LEU A 273 -15.64 8.99 6.91
CA LEU A 273 -15.68 7.67 6.28
C LEU A 273 -16.54 7.62 5.02
N ARG A 274 -17.54 8.50 4.89
CA ARG A 274 -18.50 8.50 3.77
C ARG A 274 -17.87 8.51 2.37
N PRO A 275 -16.78 9.25 2.08
CA PRO A 275 -16.09 9.14 0.80
C PRO A 275 -15.52 7.75 0.54
N VAL A 276 -15.01 7.09 1.58
CA VAL A 276 -14.44 5.73 1.51
C VAL A 276 -15.52 4.71 1.18
N LEU A 277 -16.68 4.80 1.84
CA LEU A 277 -17.79 3.86 1.63
C LEU A 277 -18.44 3.96 0.24
N ARG A 278 -18.13 5.04 -0.50
CA ARG A 278 -18.68 5.33 -1.84
C ARG A 278 -17.73 5.01 -2.98
N ILE A 279 -16.52 4.55 -2.71
CA ILE A 279 -15.60 4.16 -3.80
C ILE A 279 -16.17 2.96 -4.57
N GLU A 280 -15.83 2.91 -5.85
CA GLU A 280 -16.20 1.81 -6.73
C GLU A 280 -15.61 0.48 -6.24
N PRO A 281 -16.30 -0.66 -6.43
CA PRO A 281 -15.81 -1.98 -6.01
C PRO A 281 -14.39 -2.30 -6.48
N SER A 282 -13.99 -1.82 -7.67
CA SER A 282 -12.65 -2.02 -8.25
C SER A 282 -11.51 -1.36 -7.46
N TRP A 283 -11.82 -0.54 -6.45
CA TRP A 283 -10.87 0.09 -5.52
C TRP A 283 -11.00 -0.41 -4.07
N ARG A 284 -11.91 -1.35 -3.80
CA ARG A 284 -12.15 -1.91 -2.45
C ARG A 284 -11.17 -3.03 -2.13
N VAL A 285 -9.88 -2.71 -2.23
CA VAL A 285 -8.77 -3.63 -1.92
C VAL A 285 -8.87 -4.14 -0.48
N ASP A 286 -8.36 -5.34 -0.25
CA ASP A 286 -8.48 -6.02 1.05
C ASP A 286 -7.86 -5.21 2.21
N GLY A 287 -6.74 -4.54 1.96
CA GLY A 287 -6.09 -3.68 2.94
C GLY A 287 -6.97 -2.53 3.43
N LEU A 288 -7.78 -1.94 2.54
CA LEU A 288 -8.72 -0.88 2.89
C LEU A 288 -9.92 -1.43 3.66
N ARG A 289 -10.47 -2.58 3.23
CA ARG A 289 -11.57 -3.26 3.96
C ARG A 289 -11.18 -3.57 5.39
N SER A 290 -9.97 -4.07 5.60
CA SER A 290 -9.43 -4.34 6.93
C SER A 290 -9.37 -3.08 7.81
N LEU A 291 -8.97 -1.93 7.25
CA LEU A 291 -8.95 -0.66 7.97
C LEU A 291 -10.36 -0.14 8.30
N VAL A 292 -11.31 -0.27 7.37
CA VAL A 292 -12.72 0.12 7.59
C VAL A 292 -13.35 -0.76 8.69
N MET A 293 -13.03 -2.05 8.74
CA MET A 293 -13.49 -2.94 9.81
C MET A 293 -12.93 -2.55 11.19
N LEU A 294 -11.75 -1.95 11.27
CA LEU A 294 -11.27 -1.39 12.55
C LEU A 294 -12.18 -0.27 13.04
N VAL A 295 -12.77 0.55 12.14
CA VAL A 295 -13.76 1.56 12.54
C VAL A 295 -14.98 0.87 13.12
N HIS A 296 -15.49 -0.18 12.45
CA HIS A 296 -16.60 -1.00 12.96
C HIS A 296 -16.34 -1.51 14.38
N GLU A 297 -15.14 -2.04 14.64
CA GLU A 297 -14.74 -2.52 15.97
C GLU A 297 -14.74 -1.40 17.02
N ARG A 298 -14.23 -0.21 16.69
CA ARG A 298 -14.24 0.95 17.60
C ARG A 298 -15.66 1.41 17.95
N LEU A 299 -16.60 1.25 17.03
CA LEU A 299 -18.02 1.58 17.25
C LEU A 299 -18.75 0.61 18.19
N ARG A 300 -18.22 -0.61 18.43
CA ARG A 300 -18.87 -1.66 19.26
C ARG A 300 -18.81 -1.41 20.79
N ARG A 301 -18.43 -0.21 21.25
CA ARG A 301 -18.32 0.08 22.68
C ARG A 301 -19.70 -0.06 23.39
N PRO A 302 -19.77 -0.72 24.57
CA PRO A 302 -21.03 -1.11 25.22
C PRO A 302 -22.04 0.02 25.46
N MET A 303 -21.56 1.26 25.60
CA MET A 303 -22.41 2.43 25.86
C MET A 303 -23.23 2.88 24.63
N ARG A 304 -22.97 2.34 23.43
CA ARG A 304 -23.44 2.93 22.15
C ARG A 304 -24.17 1.98 21.21
N VAL A 305 -24.26 0.70 21.55
CA VAL A 305 -24.90 -0.34 20.70
C VAL A 305 -26.38 -0.05 20.42
N ARG A 306 -27.01 0.85 21.20
CA ARG A 306 -28.42 1.23 21.03
C ARG A 306 -28.65 2.53 20.24
N GLU A 307 -27.61 3.27 19.88
CA GLU A 307 -27.76 4.48 19.07
C GLU A 307 -28.02 4.13 17.61
N THR A 308 -29.14 4.61 17.03
CA THR A 308 -29.53 4.32 15.64
C THR A 308 -28.43 4.68 14.65
N ARG A 309 -27.83 5.87 14.78
CA ARG A 309 -26.73 6.33 13.91
C ARG A 309 -25.48 5.45 13.93
N VAL A 310 -25.18 4.82 15.07
CA VAL A 310 -24.04 3.90 15.20
C VAL A 310 -24.35 2.62 14.45
N ARG A 311 -25.57 2.10 14.59
CA ARG A 311 -26.03 0.93 13.84
C ARG A 311 -26.05 1.16 12.34
N GLU A 312 -26.59 2.30 11.90
CA GLU A 312 -26.61 2.67 10.46
C GLU A 312 -25.19 2.69 9.88
N LEU A 313 -24.23 3.32 10.57
CA LEU A 313 -22.83 3.33 10.13
C LEU A 313 -22.21 1.92 10.11
N GLN A 314 -22.53 1.07 11.09
CA GLN A 314 -22.07 -0.31 11.11
C GLN A 314 -22.65 -1.12 9.93
N GLU A 315 -23.94 -0.97 9.64
CA GLU A 315 -24.61 -1.62 8.51
C GLU A 315 -24.03 -1.14 7.16
N GLU A 316 -23.69 0.15 7.03
CA GLU A 316 -22.99 0.69 5.85
C GLU A 316 -21.58 0.09 5.69
N ILE A 317 -20.81 -0.02 6.78
CA ILE A 317 -19.49 -0.67 6.77
C ILE A 317 -19.60 -2.14 6.36
N GLU A 318 -20.56 -2.86 6.94
CA GLU A 318 -20.80 -4.28 6.62
C GLU A 318 -21.14 -4.46 5.14
N THR A 319 -22.02 -3.62 4.59
CA THR A 319 -22.38 -3.61 3.17
C THR A 319 -21.17 -3.33 2.28
N PHE A 320 -20.35 -2.34 2.64
CA PHE A 320 -19.10 -2.03 1.94
C PHE A 320 -18.16 -3.24 1.91
N CYS A 321 -17.97 -3.91 3.05
CA CYS A 321 -17.07 -5.05 3.18
C CYS A 321 -17.58 -6.33 2.48
N GLN A 322 -18.89 -6.45 2.21
CA GLN A 322 -19.48 -7.56 1.45
C GLN A 322 -19.24 -7.49 -0.06
N MET A 323 -18.78 -6.33 -0.57
CA MET A 323 -18.47 -6.12 -1.98
C MET A 323 -16.97 -5.86 -2.14
N PRO A 324 -16.11 -6.87 -2.01
CA PRO A 324 -14.68 -6.71 -2.19
C PRO A 324 -14.32 -6.34 -3.63
N LEU A 325 -13.07 -5.95 -3.82
CA LEU A 325 -12.45 -5.97 -5.14
C LEU A 325 -12.77 -7.28 -5.88
N SER A 326 -13.33 -7.16 -7.07
CA SER A 326 -13.55 -8.25 -8.00
C SER A 326 -12.74 -8.02 -9.27
N LEU A 327 -12.13 -9.09 -9.78
CA LEU A 327 -11.48 -9.10 -11.09
C LEU A 327 -12.49 -9.20 -12.25
N ASP A 328 -13.75 -9.50 -11.94
CA ASP A 328 -14.81 -9.51 -12.93
C ASP A 328 -15.08 -8.07 -13.38
N THR A 329 -14.63 -7.75 -14.58
CA THR A 329 -15.09 -6.56 -15.28
C THR A 329 -16.51 -6.84 -15.74
N HIS A 330 -17.50 -6.51 -14.91
CA HIS A 330 -18.88 -6.47 -15.38
C HIS A 330 -18.92 -5.55 -16.61
N THR A 331 -19.22 -6.19 -17.74
CA THR A 331 -19.30 -5.61 -19.07
C THR A 331 -20.56 -4.80 -19.23
#